data_AF-A0A941KWY6-F1
#
_entry.id   AF-A0A941KWY6-F1
#
_cell.length_a   1.000
_cell.length_b   1.000
_cell.length_c   1.000
_cell.angle_alpha   90.00
_cell.angle_beta   90.00
_cell.angle_gamma   90.00
#
_symmetry.space_group_name_H-M   'P 1'
#
loop_
_entity.id
_entity.type
_entity.pdbx_description
1 polymer ?
#
loop_
_entity_poly.entity_id
_entity_poly.type
_entity_poly.pdbx_seq_one_letter_code
_entity_poly.pdbx_strand_id
1 'polypeptide(L)'
;MSDEIGYLDAEKLHEKVESVTKRVGGRGLKDIAEVLSGHIAAIESVKSKHKMLDQLRILLNGIILFGASYAVWLVYTSSHEIVKPFSFPASVIDVLTGFDSLANVGIFLFLSLLIISRLIDNYKHSDCLKRLDHLHQLIHVLDMHQVAKETISLGFNDKDTEEIPISERYTASKEYLDRLHELVVLAGKTAAIYPQICDEHVVIAKVQGVEELSLGISTKLWQRYDRLERYYQANAEKEATTEFHTEAKSLRQKENRITIG
;
A
#
# COMPACT_ATOMS: atom_id res chain seq x y z
N MET A 1 -6.75 20.36 -18.90
CA MET A 1 -5.82 21.00 -17.95
C MET A 1 -5.99 20.40 -16.54
N SER A 2 -6.14 19.07 -16.45
CA SER A 2 -6.32 18.31 -15.18
C SER A 2 -5.37 17.09 -15.10
N ASP A 3 -4.50 16.89 -16.10
CA ASP A 3 -3.59 15.74 -16.20
C ASP A 3 -2.18 16.02 -15.66
N GLU A 4 -1.88 17.26 -15.21
CA GLU A 4 -0.52 17.65 -14.78
C GLU A 4 -0.25 17.49 -13.28
N ILE A 5 -1.26 17.20 -12.46
CA ILE A 5 -1.04 16.80 -11.06
C ILE A 5 -0.90 15.28 -11.06
N GLY A 6 0.30 14.82 -11.46
CA GLY A 6 0.57 13.44 -11.84
C GLY A 6 0.04 12.40 -10.85
N TYR A 7 -0.85 11.53 -11.34
CA TYR A 7 -1.25 10.31 -10.65
C TYR A 7 -0.01 9.49 -10.28
N LEU A 8 0.02 8.92 -9.07
CA LEU A 8 1.09 7.98 -8.71
C LEU A 8 1.02 6.76 -9.62
N ASP A 9 2.11 6.55 -10.35
CA ASP A 9 2.24 5.47 -11.32
C ASP A 9 2.70 4.18 -10.62
N ALA A 10 1.82 3.19 -10.61
CA ALA A 10 2.09 1.87 -10.03
C ALA A 10 3.25 1.15 -10.74
N GLU A 11 3.45 1.39 -12.04
CA GLU A 11 4.51 0.77 -12.84
C GLU A 11 5.88 1.27 -12.40
N LYS A 12 6.05 2.59 -12.27
CA LYS A 12 7.27 3.22 -11.75
C LYS A 12 7.60 2.77 -10.33
N LEU A 13 6.57 2.60 -9.49
CA LEU A 13 6.77 2.08 -8.13
C LEU A 13 7.18 0.61 -8.13
N HIS A 14 6.63 -0.21 -9.03
CA HIS A 14 7.00 -1.61 -9.17
C HIS A 14 8.47 -1.75 -9.60
N GLU A 15 8.89 -1.02 -10.63
CA GLU A 15 10.28 -0.99 -11.10
C GLU A 15 11.24 -0.55 -9.98
N LYS A 16 10.82 0.48 -9.20
CA LYS A 16 11.63 0.96 -8.09
C LYS A 16 11.76 -0.06 -6.97
N VAL A 17 10.67 -0.75 -6.59
CA VAL A 17 10.75 -1.82 -5.59
C VAL A 17 11.58 -2.99 -6.09
N GLU A 18 11.44 -3.40 -7.36
CA GLU A 18 12.26 -4.47 -7.92
C GLU A 18 13.77 -4.13 -7.89
N SER A 19 14.12 -2.88 -8.22
CA SER A 19 15.48 -2.35 -8.08
C SER A 19 15.98 -2.41 -6.63
N VAL A 20 15.13 -2.13 -5.64
CA VAL A 20 15.48 -2.25 -4.22
C VAL A 20 15.65 -3.73 -3.85
N THR A 21 14.72 -4.61 -4.22
CA THR A 21 14.78 -6.06 -3.96
C THR A 21 16.08 -6.69 -4.48
N LYS A 22 16.57 -6.26 -5.66
CA LYS A 22 17.85 -6.73 -6.21
C LYS A 22 19.08 -6.30 -5.40
N ARG A 23 18.98 -5.20 -4.65
CA ARG A 23 20.08 -4.58 -3.88
C ARG A 23 20.02 -4.88 -2.37
N VAL A 24 18.93 -5.47 -1.89
CA VAL A 24 18.73 -5.74 -0.46
C VAL A 24 19.54 -6.96 -0.03
N GLY A 25 20.51 -6.74 0.87
CA GLY A 25 21.31 -7.79 1.51
C GLY A 25 20.64 -8.36 2.76
N GLY A 26 20.58 -9.69 2.86
CA GLY A 26 20.07 -10.42 4.03
C GLY A 26 18.63 -10.93 3.88
N ARG A 27 18.38 -12.16 4.36
CA ARG A 27 17.13 -12.92 4.11
C ARG A 27 15.86 -12.15 4.50
N GLY A 28 15.76 -11.66 5.74
CA GLY A 28 14.52 -11.03 6.22
C GLY A 28 14.11 -9.74 5.51
N LEU A 29 15.06 -8.93 5.07
CA LEU A 29 14.75 -7.67 4.36
C LEU A 29 14.34 -7.93 2.90
N LYS A 30 14.90 -8.99 2.30
CA LYS A 30 14.52 -9.46 0.97
C LYS A 30 13.08 -9.99 0.96
N ASP A 31 12.72 -10.78 1.97
CA ASP A 31 11.36 -11.32 2.11
C ASP A 31 10.31 -10.19 2.17
N ILE A 32 10.60 -9.13 2.95
CA ILE A 32 9.72 -7.96 3.04
C ILE A 32 9.62 -7.21 1.71
N ALA A 33 10.74 -7.02 1.01
CA ALA A 33 10.76 -6.36 -0.29
C ALA A 33 9.97 -7.14 -1.35
N GLU A 34 10.04 -8.48 -1.32
CA GLU A 34 9.27 -9.36 -2.19
C GLU A 34 7.76 -9.28 -1.90
N VAL A 35 7.38 -9.29 -0.61
CA VAL A 35 5.99 -9.07 -0.20
C VAL A 35 5.47 -7.71 -0.68
N LEU A 36 6.25 -6.63 -0.52
CA LEU A 36 5.88 -5.30 -1.00
C LEU A 36 5.72 -5.27 -2.54
N SER A 37 6.66 -5.91 -3.25
CA SER A 37 6.60 -6.05 -4.71
C SER A 37 5.31 -6.75 -5.16
N GLY A 38 4.93 -7.82 -4.47
CA GLY A 38 3.68 -8.53 -4.72
C GLY A 38 2.44 -7.67 -4.51
N HIS A 39 2.43 -6.82 -3.48
CA HIS A 39 1.33 -5.87 -3.24
C HIS A 39 1.22 -4.84 -4.36
N ILE A 40 2.34 -4.33 -4.88
CA ILE A 40 2.37 -3.35 -5.97
C ILE A 40 1.96 -4.00 -7.29
N ALA A 41 2.47 -5.20 -7.61
CA ALA A 41 2.08 -5.93 -8.82
C ALA A 41 0.59 -6.26 -8.84
N ALA A 42 0.01 -6.53 -7.66
CA ALA A 42 -1.41 -6.80 -7.55
C ALA A 42 -2.29 -5.56 -7.82
N ILE A 43 -1.77 -4.33 -7.80
CA ILE A 43 -2.56 -3.11 -8.01
C ILE A 43 -3.27 -3.12 -9.37
N GLU A 44 -2.58 -3.51 -10.44
CA GLU A 44 -3.18 -3.51 -11.78
C GLU A 44 -4.27 -4.59 -11.90
N SER A 45 -4.09 -5.73 -11.21
CA SER A 45 -5.11 -6.77 -11.10
C SER A 45 -6.36 -6.29 -10.33
N VAL A 46 -6.18 -5.45 -9.31
CA VAL A 46 -7.29 -4.85 -8.54
C VAL A 46 -8.03 -3.86 -9.40
N LYS A 47 -7.30 -2.96 -10.06
CA LYS A 47 -7.86 -1.93 -10.94
C LYS A 47 -8.69 -2.55 -12.07
N SER A 48 -8.15 -3.57 -12.74
CA SER A 48 -8.88 -4.29 -13.80
C SER A 48 -10.12 -5.02 -13.27
N LYS A 49 -10.02 -5.68 -12.11
CA LYS A 49 -11.16 -6.33 -11.46
C LYS A 49 -12.26 -5.34 -11.06
N HIS A 50 -11.89 -4.19 -10.50
CA HIS A 50 -12.84 -3.14 -10.10
C HIS A 50 -13.52 -2.53 -11.33
N LYS A 51 -12.76 -2.30 -12.42
CA LYS A 51 -13.29 -1.88 -13.72
C LYS A 51 -14.28 -2.89 -14.31
N MET A 52 -13.99 -4.19 -14.21
CA MET A 52 -14.91 -5.24 -14.66
C MET A 52 -16.22 -5.22 -13.86
N LEU A 53 -16.15 -5.01 -12.54
CA LEU A 53 -17.35 -4.87 -11.70
C LEU A 53 -18.17 -3.63 -12.06
N ASP A 54 -17.52 -2.52 -12.41
CA ASP A 54 -18.21 -1.32 -12.92
C ASP A 54 -18.91 -1.56 -14.26
N GLN A 55 -18.25 -2.27 -15.17
CA GLN A 55 -18.85 -2.65 -16.45
C GLN A 55 -20.06 -3.56 -16.24
N LEU A 56 -19.96 -4.54 -15.33
CA LEU A 56 -21.06 -5.41 -14.97
C LEU A 56 -22.23 -4.62 -14.36
N ARG A 57 -21.94 -3.65 -13.49
CA ARG A 57 -22.95 -2.75 -12.90
C ARG A 57 -23.69 -1.96 -13.98
N ILE A 58 -22.96 -1.35 -14.91
CA ILE A 58 -23.54 -0.56 -16.01
C ILE A 58 -24.41 -1.46 -16.90
N LEU A 59 -23.92 -2.67 -17.24
CA LEU A 59 -24.65 -3.63 -18.04
C LEU A 59 -25.94 -4.08 -17.35
N LEU A 60 -25.88 -4.45 -16.07
CA LEU A 60 -27.04 -4.91 -15.31
C LEU A 60 -28.08 -3.80 -15.12
N ASN A 61 -27.63 -2.59 -14.81
CA ASN A 61 -28.50 -1.41 -14.75
C ASN A 61 -29.13 -1.13 -16.12
N GLY A 62 -28.36 -1.29 -17.20
CA GLY A 62 -28.86 -1.18 -18.57
C GLY A 62 -29.93 -2.21 -18.92
N ILE A 63 -29.74 -3.47 -18.55
CA ILE A 63 -30.73 -4.54 -18.77
C ILE A 63 -32.03 -4.25 -18.01
N ILE A 64 -31.94 -3.84 -16.76
CA ILE A 64 -33.12 -3.53 -15.94
C ILE A 64 -33.88 -2.32 -16.50
N LEU A 65 -33.16 -1.26 -16.90
CA LEU A 65 -33.77 -0.08 -17.54
C LEU A 65 -34.39 -0.41 -18.90
N PHE A 66 -33.74 -1.27 -19.70
CA PHE A 66 -34.29 -1.74 -20.96
C PHE A 66 -35.55 -2.57 -20.74
N GLY A 67 -35.54 -3.49 -19.78
CA GLY A 67 -36.72 -4.30 -19.41
C GLY A 67 -37.88 -3.43 -18.93
N ALA A 68 -37.61 -2.43 -18.08
CA ALA A 68 -38.61 -1.47 -17.63
C ALA A 68 -39.19 -0.64 -18.80
N SER A 69 -38.33 -0.18 -19.72
CA SER A 69 -38.74 0.56 -20.91
C SER A 69 -39.59 -0.30 -21.86
N TYR A 70 -39.22 -1.56 -22.06
CA TYR A 70 -39.98 -2.51 -22.86
C TYR A 70 -41.35 -2.82 -22.25
N ALA A 71 -41.44 -2.97 -20.93
CA ALA A 71 -42.70 -3.15 -20.23
C ALA A 71 -43.64 -1.94 -20.42
N VAL A 72 -43.11 -0.71 -20.29
CA VAL A 72 -43.89 0.51 -20.56
C VAL A 72 -44.36 0.57 -22.01
N TRP A 73 -43.48 0.22 -22.96
CA TRP A 73 -43.84 0.17 -24.38
C TRP A 73 -44.96 -0.83 -24.67
N LEU A 74 -44.93 -2.02 -24.08
CA LEU A 74 -46.01 -3.02 -24.21
C LEU A 74 -47.35 -2.52 -23.65
N VAL A 75 -47.34 -1.81 -22.51
CA VAL A 75 -48.56 -1.21 -21.94
C VAL A 75 -49.11 -0.14 -22.87
N TYR A 76 -48.23 0.69 -23.45
CA TYR A 76 -48.59 1.73 -24.39
C TYR A 76 -49.26 1.13 -25.66
N THR A 77 -48.62 0.16 -26.33
CA THR A 77 -49.19 -0.46 -27.53
C THR A 77 -50.51 -1.18 -27.27
N SER A 78 -50.63 -1.88 -26.14
CA SER A 78 -51.88 -2.55 -25.74
C SER A 78 -53.02 -1.55 -25.55
N SER A 79 -52.74 -0.33 -25.06
CA SER A 79 -53.76 0.70 -24.87
C SER A 79 -54.37 1.22 -26.17
N HIS A 80 -53.67 1.10 -27.30
CA HIS A 80 -54.13 1.60 -28.60
C HIS A 80 -55.02 0.61 -29.35
N GLU A 81 -54.87 -0.69 -29.10
CA GLU A 81 -55.71 -1.73 -29.72
C GLU A 81 -57.06 -1.94 -28.99
N ILE A 82 -57.21 -1.39 -27.77
CA ILE A 82 -58.41 -1.52 -26.92
C ILE A 82 -59.44 -0.38 -27.16
N VAL A 83 -59.46 0.25 -28.34
CA VAL A 83 -60.55 1.18 -28.74
C VAL A 83 -61.71 0.42 -29.40
N LYS A 84 -62.16 -0.69 -28.80
CA LYS A 84 -63.44 -1.35 -29.11
C LYS A 84 -64.40 -1.20 -27.92
N PRO A 85 -65.71 -1.00 -28.16
CA PRO A 85 -66.62 -0.47 -27.14
C PRO A 85 -66.75 -1.42 -25.96
N PHE A 86 -66.64 -0.78 -24.80
CA PHE A 86 -66.38 -1.30 -23.48
C PHE A 86 -67.66 -1.82 -22.81
N SER A 87 -67.59 -2.98 -22.15
CA SER A 87 -68.62 -3.49 -21.23
C SER A 87 -67.99 -3.68 -19.84
N PHE A 88 -68.60 -3.09 -18.81
CA PHE A 88 -68.21 -3.14 -17.38
C PHE A 88 -69.07 -4.17 -16.64
N PRO A 89 -68.56 -4.91 -15.62
CA PRO A 89 -67.89 -4.37 -14.42
C PRO A 89 -66.56 -5.04 -14.00
N ALA A 90 -66.03 -6.02 -14.75
CA ALA A 90 -64.77 -6.70 -14.40
C ALA A 90 -63.51 -5.84 -14.65
N SER A 91 -63.58 -4.88 -15.58
CA SER A 91 -62.38 -4.19 -16.09
C SER A 91 -61.75 -3.14 -15.17
N VAL A 92 -62.45 -2.53 -14.20
CA VAL A 92 -61.80 -1.58 -13.26
C VAL A 92 -60.89 -2.33 -12.28
N ILE A 93 -61.36 -3.48 -11.79
CA ILE A 93 -60.64 -4.31 -10.83
C ILE A 93 -59.41 -4.92 -11.52
N ASP A 94 -59.55 -5.38 -12.77
CA ASP A 94 -58.44 -5.93 -13.54
C ASP A 94 -57.37 -4.88 -13.84
N VAL A 95 -57.76 -3.64 -14.19
CA VAL A 95 -56.81 -2.53 -14.40
C VAL A 95 -56.10 -2.15 -13.10
N LEU A 96 -56.83 -2.09 -11.98
CA LEU A 96 -56.24 -1.79 -10.67
C LEU A 96 -55.25 -2.89 -10.23
N THR A 97 -55.60 -4.15 -10.49
CA THR A 97 -54.74 -5.31 -10.19
C THR A 97 -53.48 -5.32 -11.06
N GLY A 98 -53.61 -4.99 -12.35
CA GLY A 98 -52.46 -4.84 -13.25
C GLY A 98 -51.52 -3.72 -12.82
N PHE A 99 -52.07 -2.60 -12.37
CA PHE A 99 -51.28 -1.48 -11.82
C PHE A 99 -50.55 -1.89 -10.53
N ASP A 100 -51.23 -2.56 -9.60
CA ASP A 100 -50.63 -3.01 -8.34
C ASP A 100 -49.48 -4.01 -8.58
N SER A 101 -49.68 -4.95 -9.53
CA SER A 101 -48.61 -5.86 -9.94
C SER A 101 -47.41 -5.12 -10.55
N LEU A 102 -47.65 -4.12 -11.42
CA LEU A 102 -46.58 -3.35 -12.05
C LEU A 102 -45.81 -2.50 -11.04
N ALA A 103 -46.52 -1.89 -10.08
CA ALA A 103 -45.92 -1.12 -9.00
C ALA A 103 -45.01 -1.99 -8.14
N ASN A 104 -45.47 -3.17 -7.72
CA ASN A 104 -44.68 -4.11 -6.92
C ASN A 104 -43.40 -4.55 -7.66
N VAL A 105 -43.51 -4.94 -8.94
CA VAL A 105 -42.34 -5.30 -9.75
C VAL A 105 -41.37 -4.12 -9.90
N GLY A 106 -41.88 -2.91 -10.13
CA GLY A 106 -41.07 -1.70 -10.22
C GLY A 106 -40.28 -1.42 -8.94
N ILE A 107 -40.92 -1.57 -7.78
CA ILE A 107 -40.27 -1.40 -6.46
C ILE A 107 -39.15 -2.43 -6.28
N PHE A 108 -39.40 -3.71 -6.58
CA PHE A 108 -38.37 -4.75 -6.46
C PHE A 108 -37.20 -4.53 -7.43
N LEU A 109 -37.45 -4.11 -8.67
CA LEU A 109 -36.40 -3.78 -9.63
C LEU A 109 -35.56 -2.60 -9.15
N PHE A 110 -36.21 -1.54 -8.66
CA PHE A 110 -35.52 -0.38 -8.11
C PHE A 110 -34.66 -0.74 -6.90
N LEU A 111 -35.21 -1.51 -5.96
CA LEU A 111 -34.47 -1.96 -4.78
C LEU A 111 -33.30 -2.87 -5.17
N SER A 112 -33.49 -3.76 -6.14
CA SER A 112 -32.42 -4.62 -6.68
C SER A 112 -31.26 -3.80 -7.24
N LEU A 113 -31.54 -2.75 -8.02
CA LEU A 113 -30.51 -1.83 -8.55
C LEU A 113 -29.70 -1.17 -7.44
N LEU A 114 -30.38 -0.68 -6.39
CA LEU A 114 -29.73 -0.05 -5.25
C LEU A 114 -28.85 -1.04 -4.48
N ILE A 115 -29.36 -2.24 -4.18
CA ILE A 115 -28.63 -3.27 -3.45
C ILE A 115 -27.39 -3.71 -4.22
N ILE A 116 -27.53 -4.00 -5.52
CA ILE A 116 -26.39 -4.45 -6.34
C ILE A 116 -25.31 -3.36 -6.43
N SER A 117 -25.71 -2.10 -6.60
CA SER A 117 -24.77 -0.98 -6.63
C SER A 117 -24.01 -0.86 -5.31
N ARG A 118 -24.72 -0.92 -4.17
CA ARG A 118 -24.10 -0.87 -2.84
C ARG A 118 -23.22 -2.07 -2.54
N LEU A 119 -23.60 -3.27 -2.96
CA LEU A 119 -22.78 -4.48 -2.78
C LEU A 119 -21.46 -4.39 -3.53
N ILE A 120 -21.47 -3.87 -4.75
CA ILE A 120 -20.26 -3.67 -5.55
C ILE A 120 -19.33 -2.66 -4.87
N ASP A 121 -19.87 -1.52 -4.43
CA ASP A 121 -19.08 -0.49 -3.77
C ASP A 121 -18.50 -1.02 -2.43
N ASN A 122 -19.33 -1.63 -1.59
CA ASN A 122 -18.89 -2.27 -0.34
C ASN A 122 -17.81 -3.33 -0.56
N TYR A 123 -17.93 -4.13 -1.63
CA TYR A 123 -16.91 -5.12 -1.98
C TYR A 123 -15.58 -4.45 -2.33
N LYS A 124 -15.59 -3.41 -3.18
CA LYS A 124 -14.37 -2.68 -3.58
C LYS A 124 -13.71 -2.02 -2.37
N HIS A 125 -14.51 -1.39 -1.51
CA HIS A 125 -14.04 -0.76 -0.28
C HIS A 125 -13.39 -1.77 0.66
N SER A 126 -14.04 -2.91 0.90
CA SER A 126 -13.47 -3.99 1.72
C SER A 126 -12.17 -4.56 1.14
N ASP A 127 -12.09 -4.73 -0.18
CA ASP A 127 -10.87 -5.20 -0.87
C ASP A 127 -9.71 -4.20 -0.72
N CYS A 128 -9.99 -2.90 -0.90
CA CYS A 128 -9.01 -1.82 -0.69
C CYS A 128 -8.54 -1.76 0.78
N LEU A 129 -9.47 -1.80 1.75
CA LEU A 129 -9.14 -1.75 3.17
C LEU A 129 -8.27 -2.95 3.61
N LYS A 130 -8.59 -4.17 3.14
CA LYS A 130 -7.77 -5.36 3.43
C LYS A 130 -6.32 -5.20 2.96
N ARG A 131 -6.12 -4.59 1.80
CA ARG A 131 -4.78 -4.37 1.25
C ARG A 131 -4.02 -3.29 2.01
N LEU A 132 -4.72 -2.24 2.46
CA LEU A 132 -4.16 -1.23 3.34
C LEU A 132 -3.81 -1.80 4.72
N ASP A 133 -4.62 -2.72 5.25
CA ASP A 133 -4.30 -3.45 6.48
C ASP A 133 -3.03 -4.28 6.32
N HIS A 134 -2.85 -4.96 5.18
CA HIS A 134 -1.61 -5.70 4.91
C HIS A 134 -0.39 -4.77 4.82
N LEU A 135 -0.51 -3.60 4.17
CA LEU A 135 0.57 -2.60 4.13
C LEU A 135 0.91 -2.08 5.53
N HIS A 136 -0.12 -1.80 6.34
CA HIS A 136 0.06 -1.38 7.73
C HIS A 136 0.80 -2.45 8.56
N GLN A 137 0.40 -3.72 8.43
CA GLN A 137 1.10 -4.85 9.07
C GLN A 137 2.55 -4.98 8.57
N LEU A 138 2.79 -4.82 7.27
CA LEU A 138 4.13 -4.86 6.70
C LEU A 138 5.04 -3.78 7.30
N ILE A 139 4.51 -2.57 7.47
CA ILE A 139 5.21 -1.45 8.10
C ILE A 139 5.49 -1.74 9.58
N HIS A 140 4.56 -2.37 10.30
CA HIS A 140 4.84 -2.83 11.66
C HIS A 140 5.91 -3.94 11.70
N VAL A 141 5.95 -4.86 10.74
CA VAL A 141 7.03 -5.86 10.64
C VAL A 141 8.36 -5.18 10.35
N LEU A 142 8.39 -4.14 9.50
CA LEU A 142 9.57 -3.30 9.27
C LEU A 142 10.05 -2.64 10.57
N ASP A 143 9.14 -2.18 11.44
CA ASP A 143 9.45 -1.66 12.79
C ASP A 143 9.93 -2.76 13.75
N MET A 144 9.51 -4.02 13.59
CA MET A 144 10.03 -5.14 14.40
C MET A 144 11.41 -5.60 13.93
N HIS A 145 11.68 -5.62 12.63
CA HIS A 145 13.01 -5.88 12.08
C HIS A 145 14.03 -4.81 12.49
N GLN A 146 13.56 -3.59 12.76
CA GLN A 146 14.35 -2.52 13.37
C GLN A 146 14.86 -2.85 14.77
N VAL A 147 14.03 -3.47 15.62
CA VAL A 147 14.40 -3.82 17.00
C VAL A 147 15.37 -5.01 17.03
N ALA A 148 15.15 -6.00 16.16
CA ALA A 148 15.97 -7.20 16.12
C ALA A 148 17.43 -6.93 15.69
N LYS A 149 17.65 -6.00 14.77
CA LYS A 149 19.00 -5.70 14.23
C LYS A 149 19.75 -4.57 14.94
N GLU A 150 19.09 -3.72 15.73
CA GLU A 150 19.75 -2.72 16.59
C GLU A 150 20.72 -3.36 17.59
N THR A 151 20.38 -4.55 18.10
CA THR A 151 21.22 -5.28 19.05
C THR A 151 22.56 -5.73 18.44
N ILE A 152 22.59 -5.95 17.12
CA ILE A 152 23.75 -6.52 16.41
C ILE A 152 24.60 -5.41 15.76
N SER A 153 23.98 -4.40 15.14
CA SER A 153 24.69 -3.33 14.41
C SER A 153 25.48 -2.39 15.34
N LEU A 154 24.91 -2.04 16.50
CA LEU A 154 25.53 -1.11 17.45
C LEU A 154 26.53 -1.77 18.42
N GLY A 155 26.77 -3.08 18.29
CA GLY A 155 27.79 -3.79 19.09
C GLY A 155 27.45 -3.90 20.58
N PHE A 156 26.17 -3.90 20.95
CA PHE A 156 25.77 -3.93 22.35
C PHE A 156 25.92 -5.30 23.03
N ASN A 157 26.19 -6.40 22.30
CA ASN A 157 26.29 -7.69 23.00
C ASN A 157 27.03 -8.88 22.36
N ASP A 158 27.64 -8.79 21.17
CA ASP A 158 28.33 -9.97 20.62
C ASP A 158 29.85 -9.86 20.75
N LYS A 159 30.41 -10.76 21.56
CA LYS A 159 31.86 -10.90 21.78
C LYS A 159 32.61 -11.27 20.50
N ASP A 160 31.89 -11.74 19.48
CA ASP A 160 32.42 -12.08 18.15
C ASP A 160 32.50 -10.86 17.20
N THR A 161 32.05 -9.66 17.61
CA THR A 161 32.03 -8.45 16.76
C THR A 161 33.28 -7.57 16.88
N GLU A 162 34.22 -7.89 17.78
CA GLU A 162 35.45 -7.11 18.00
C GLU A 162 36.47 -7.26 16.85
N GLU A 163 36.32 -8.26 15.97
CA GLU A 163 37.28 -8.53 14.88
C GLU A 163 37.03 -7.71 13.59
N ILE A 164 35.86 -7.07 13.42
CA ILE A 164 35.52 -6.34 12.19
C ILE A 164 35.82 -4.84 12.36
N PRO A 165 36.53 -4.20 11.41
CA PRO A 165 36.80 -2.76 11.45
C PRO A 165 35.55 -1.91 11.64
N ILE A 166 35.66 -0.84 12.44
CA ILE A 166 34.55 0.06 12.75
C ILE A 166 33.97 0.70 11.48
N SER A 167 34.80 0.98 10.48
CA SER A 167 34.41 1.52 9.16
C SER A 167 33.53 0.56 8.34
N GLU A 168 33.86 -0.73 8.33
CA GLU A 168 33.07 -1.75 7.64
C GLU A 168 31.72 -1.95 8.33
N ARG A 169 31.70 -1.99 9.67
CA ARG A 169 30.46 -2.07 10.46
C ARG A 169 29.55 -0.87 10.23
N TYR A 170 30.12 0.34 10.19
CA TYR A 170 29.37 1.56 9.90
C TYR A 170 28.73 1.50 8.51
N THR A 171 29.52 1.12 7.49
CA THR A 171 29.05 1.05 6.10
C THR A 171 27.90 0.05 5.95
N ALA A 172 28.05 -1.16 6.48
CA ALA A 172 27.01 -2.18 6.43
C ALA A 172 25.72 -1.76 7.17
N SER A 173 25.87 -1.08 8.31
CA SER A 173 24.73 -0.58 9.10
C SER A 173 23.99 0.55 8.39
N LYS A 174 24.74 1.47 7.78
CA LYS A 174 24.21 2.58 6.97
C LYS A 174 23.43 2.06 5.76
N GLU A 175 24.03 1.16 4.98
CA GLU A 175 23.36 0.55 3.84
C GLU A 175 22.07 -0.17 4.24
N TYR A 176 22.09 -0.88 5.37
CA TYR A 176 20.89 -1.52 5.90
C TYR A 176 19.78 -0.52 6.25
N LEU A 177 20.12 0.56 6.96
CA LEU A 177 19.17 1.62 7.33
C LEU A 177 18.61 2.34 6.09
N ASP A 178 19.45 2.62 5.09
CA ASP A 178 19.03 3.25 3.84
C ASP A 178 18.04 2.36 3.08
N ARG A 179 18.31 1.06 2.99
CA ARG A 179 17.40 0.09 2.35
C ARG A 179 16.07 -0.03 3.08
N LEU A 180 16.13 -0.07 4.40
CA LEU A 180 14.93 -0.13 5.23
C LEU A 180 14.08 1.14 5.06
N HIS A 181 14.72 2.31 5.03
CA HIS A 181 14.05 3.58 4.76
C HIS A 181 13.44 3.62 3.36
N GLU A 182 14.16 3.14 2.33
CA GLU A 182 13.62 2.99 0.97
C GLU A 182 12.32 2.15 0.97
N LEU A 183 12.29 1.02 1.70
CA LEU A 183 11.11 0.15 1.79
C LEU A 183 9.92 0.83 2.51
N VAL A 184 10.17 1.56 3.59
CA VAL A 184 9.13 2.28 4.33
C VAL A 184 8.50 3.39 3.48
N VAL A 185 9.33 4.14 2.75
CA VAL A 185 8.86 5.19 1.83
C VAL A 185 8.05 4.58 0.68
N LEU A 186 8.50 3.44 0.13
CA LEU A 186 7.78 2.76 -0.95
C LEU A 186 6.43 2.23 -0.45
N ALA A 187 6.35 1.64 0.75
CA ALA A 187 5.09 1.19 1.35
C ALA A 187 4.08 2.34 1.53
N GLY A 188 4.53 3.51 2.01
CA GLY A 188 3.70 4.70 2.12
C GLY A 188 3.17 5.18 0.75
N LYS A 189 4.05 5.24 -0.26
CA LYS A 189 3.64 5.60 -1.64
C LYS A 189 2.69 4.57 -2.26
N THR A 190 2.85 3.29 -1.96
CA THR A 190 1.91 2.25 -2.38
C THR A 190 0.53 2.48 -1.78
N ALA A 191 0.45 2.88 -0.51
CA ALA A 191 -0.83 3.22 0.13
C ALA A 191 -1.53 4.39 -0.59
N ALA A 192 -0.77 5.41 -1.01
CA ALA A 192 -1.28 6.60 -1.72
C ALA A 192 -1.91 6.32 -3.10
N ILE A 193 -1.77 5.11 -3.66
CA ILE A 193 -2.45 4.72 -4.90
C ILE A 193 -3.93 4.36 -4.63
N TYR A 194 -4.25 3.80 -3.45
CA TYR A 194 -5.59 3.26 -3.18
C TYR A 194 -6.75 4.26 -3.29
N PRO A 195 -6.61 5.56 -2.92
CA PRO A 195 -7.66 6.55 -3.13
C PRO A 195 -8.05 6.74 -4.61
N GLN A 196 -7.13 6.44 -5.54
CA GLN A 196 -7.38 6.53 -6.99
C GLN A 196 -8.20 5.34 -7.51
N ILE A 197 -8.26 4.25 -6.73
CA ILE A 197 -8.98 3.01 -7.07
C ILE A 197 -10.32 2.96 -6.34
N CYS A 198 -10.32 3.36 -5.06
CA CYS A 198 -11.45 3.34 -4.15
C CYS A 198 -11.61 4.72 -3.50
N ASP A 199 -12.46 5.56 -4.08
CA ASP A 199 -12.74 6.92 -3.56
C ASP A 199 -13.81 6.88 -2.46
N GLU A 200 -13.43 6.39 -1.27
CA GLU A 200 -14.26 6.40 -0.08
C GLU A 200 -13.51 7.03 1.09
N HIS A 201 -14.22 7.84 1.88
CA HIS A 201 -13.65 8.51 3.06
C HIS A 201 -12.93 7.56 4.02
N VAL A 202 -13.46 6.35 4.24
CA VAL A 202 -12.86 5.34 5.13
C VAL A 202 -11.52 4.84 4.57
N VAL A 203 -11.42 4.65 3.25
CA VAL A 203 -10.16 4.26 2.58
C VAL A 203 -9.13 5.38 2.69
N ILE A 204 -9.53 6.63 2.45
CA ILE A 204 -8.65 7.81 2.55
C ILE A 204 -8.10 7.95 3.98
N ALA A 205 -8.96 7.84 5.00
CA ALA A 205 -8.53 7.89 6.40
C ALA A 205 -7.54 6.76 6.74
N LYS A 206 -7.75 5.55 6.21
CA LYS A 206 -6.83 4.44 6.41
C LYS A 206 -5.47 4.68 5.73
N VAL A 207 -5.47 5.24 4.52
CA VAL A 207 -4.24 5.63 3.80
C VAL A 207 -3.45 6.64 4.62
N GLN A 208 -4.11 7.69 5.14
CA GLN A 208 -3.47 8.67 6.01
C GLN A 208 -2.82 8.01 7.23
N GLY A 209 -3.50 7.05 7.87
CA GLY A 209 -2.91 6.30 8.99
C GLY A 209 -1.69 5.47 8.60
N VAL A 210 -1.64 4.94 7.37
CA VAL A 210 -0.46 4.24 6.84
C VAL A 210 0.68 5.23 6.56
N GLU A 211 0.38 6.39 5.96
CA GLU A 211 1.36 7.44 5.67
C GLU A 211 1.95 8.03 6.96
N GLU A 212 1.13 8.30 7.98
CA GLU A 212 1.57 8.76 9.30
C GLU A 212 2.49 7.74 9.97
N LEU A 213 2.16 6.45 9.91
CA LEU A 213 3.01 5.38 10.44
C LEU A 213 4.34 5.31 9.70
N SER A 214 4.32 5.37 8.37
CA SER A 214 5.54 5.43 7.54
C SER A 214 6.40 6.63 7.88
N LEU A 215 5.80 7.82 8.01
CA LEU A 215 6.52 9.05 8.39
C LEU A 215 7.14 8.92 9.79
N GLY A 216 6.39 8.41 10.76
CA GLY A 216 6.87 8.20 12.12
C GLY A 216 8.07 7.24 12.16
N ILE A 217 8.04 6.17 11.37
CA ILE A 217 9.17 5.25 11.25
C ILE A 217 10.34 5.92 10.51
N SER A 218 10.10 6.64 9.41
CA SER A 218 11.15 7.39 8.72
C SER A 218 11.87 8.37 9.64
N THR A 219 11.14 9.05 10.54
CA THR A 219 11.75 9.92 11.56
C THR A 219 12.62 9.14 12.55
N LYS A 220 12.16 7.99 13.06
CA LYS A 220 12.96 7.12 13.92
C LYS A 220 14.22 6.62 13.22
N LEU A 221 14.14 6.27 11.94
CA LEU A 221 15.28 5.84 11.13
C LEU A 221 16.31 6.95 10.96
N TRP A 222 15.86 8.18 10.72
CA TRP A 222 16.74 9.35 10.66
C TRP A 222 17.48 9.60 11.98
N GLN A 223 16.79 9.51 13.12
CA GLN A 223 17.44 9.62 14.43
C GLN A 223 18.50 8.54 14.66
N ARG A 224 18.27 7.33 14.15
CA ARG A 224 19.23 6.22 14.22
C ARG A 224 20.43 6.45 13.32
N TYR A 225 20.21 6.96 12.11
CA TYR A 225 21.28 7.35 11.20
C TYR A 225 22.20 8.38 11.87
N ASP A 226 21.63 9.44 12.47
CA ASP A 226 22.40 10.46 13.19
C ASP A 226 23.19 9.87 14.37
N ARG A 227 22.59 8.95 15.14
CA ARG A 227 23.32 8.26 16.23
C ARG A 227 24.48 7.41 15.71
N LEU A 228 24.26 6.66 14.63
CA LEU A 228 25.29 5.82 14.01
C LEU A 228 26.46 6.68 13.49
N GLU A 229 26.16 7.81 12.86
CA GLU A 229 27.15 8.79 12.39
C GLU A 229 28.01 9.32 13.53
N ARG A 230 27.38 9.76 14.63
CA ARG A 230 28.10 10.25 15.82
C ARG A 230 28.95 9.18 16.49
N TYR A 231 28.44 7.94 16.57
CA TYR A 231 29.19 6.81 17.12
C TYR A 231 30.43 6.50 16.28
N TYR A 232 30.30 6.51 14.95
CA TYR A 232 31.42 6.29 14.05
C TYR A 232 32.49 7.37 14.22
N GLN A 233 32.11 8.65 14.20
CA GLN A 233 33.04 9.78 14.37
C GLN A 233 33.80 9.69 15.71
N ALA A 234 33.09 9.44 16.81
CA ALA A 234 33.69 9.37 18.14
C ALA A 234 34.66 8.19 18.35
N ASN A 235 34.51 7.10 17.59
CA ASN A 235 35.39 5.94 17.70
C ASN A 235 36.50 5.93 16.64
N ALA A 236 36.27 6.50 15.45
CA ALA A 236 37.31 6.72 14.46
C ALA A 236 38.42 7.63 15.00
N GLU A 237 38.07 8.67 15.78
CA GLU A 237 39.05 9.51 16.48
C GLU A 237 39.87 8.74 17.53
N LYS A 238 39.25 7.77 18.21
CA LYS A 238 39.92 6.92 19.20
C LYS A 238 40.86 5.90 18.55
N GLU A 239 40.46 5.29 17.44
CA GLU A 239 41.34 4.41 16.67
C GLU A 239 42.56 5.17 16.14
N ALA A 240 42.35 6.35 15.54
CA ALA A 240 43.44 7.19 15.03
C ALA A 240 44.43 7.65 16.12
N THR A 241 43.93 8.00 17.32
CA THR A 241 44.80 8.37 18.46
C THR A 241 45.53 7.17 19.05
N THR A 242 44.91 5.98 19.04
CA THR A 242 45.53 4.74 19.53
C THR A 242 46.62 4.24 18.58
N GLU A 243 46.38 4.28 17.27
CA GLU A 243 47.39 3.96 16.25
C GLU A 243 48.58 4.92 16.33
N PHE A 244 48.34 6.23 16.42
CA PHE A 244 49.40 7.23 16.56
C PHE A 244 50.25 7.01 17.83
N HIS A 245 49.62 6.71 18.97
CA HIS A 245 50.34 6.40 20.21
C HIS A 245 51.14 5.09 20.12
N THR A 246 50.61 4.08 19.42
CA THR A 246 51.29 2.79 19.22
C THR A 246 52.50 2.94 18.30
N GLU A 247 52.35 3.68 17.20
CA GLU A 247 53.42 3.99 16.26
C GLU A 247 54.52 4.83 16.94
N ALA A 248 54.17 5.89 17.66
CA ALA A 248 55.11 6.72 18.41
C ALA A 248 55.90 5.93 19.46
N LYS A 249 55.26 4.96 20.13
CA LYS A 249 55.91 4.06 21.09
C LYS A 249 56.89 3.11 20.41
N SER A 250 56.54 2.60 19.23
CA SER A 250 57.41 1.72 18.42
C SER A 250 58.66 2.46 17.91
N LEU A 251 58.50 3.72 17.48
CA LEU A 251 59.60 4.57 17.02
C LEU A 251 60.56 4.91 18.16
N ARG A 252 60.04 5.32 19.32
CA ARG A 252 60.86 5.55 20.53
C ARG A 252 61.63 4.31 20.96
N GLN A 253 61.02 3.12 20.89
CA GLN A 253 61.69 1.87 21.23
C GLN A 253 62.80 1.50 20.23
N LYS A 254 62.63 1.86 18.95
CA LYS A 254 63.63 1.69 17.90
C LYS A 254 64.81 2.66 18.07
N GLU A 255 64.53 3.90 18.44
CA GLU A 255 65.52 4.95 18.70
C GLU A 255 66.38 4.65 19.95
N ASN A 256 65.76 4.13 21.01
CA ASN A 256 66.48 3.66 22.22
C ASN A 256 67.37 2.45 21.93
N ARG A 257 67.03 1.60 20.95
CA ARG A 257 67.89 0.48 20.51
C ARG A 257 69.12 0.92 19.72
N ILE A 258 69.08 2.08 19.07
CA ILE A 258 70.19 2.61 18.26
C ILE A 258 71.20 3.38 19.12
N THR A 259 70.77 3.92 20.27
CA THR A 259 71.62 4.71 21.18
C THR A 259 72.38 3.87 22.22
N ILE A 260 72.03 2.60 22.42
CA ILE A 260 72.64 1.70 23.41
C ILE A 260 73.53 0.61 22.74
N GLY A 261 73.69 0.64 21.41
CA GLY A 261 74.60 -0.24 20.65
C GLY A 261 75.76 0.55 20.05
#